data_AF-A0A9D5UWA2-F1
#
_entry.id   AF-A0A9D5UWA2-F1
#
_cell.length_a   1.000
_cell.length_b   1.000
_cell.length_c   1.000
_cell.angle_alpha   90.00
_cell.angle_beta   90.00
_cell.angle_gamma   90.00
#
_symmetry.space_group_name_H-M   'P 1'
#
loop_
_entity.id
_entity.type
_entity.pdbx_description
1 polymer ?
#
loop_
_entity_poly.entity_id
_entity_poly.type
_entity_poly.pdbx_seq_one_letter_code
_entity_poly.pdbx_strand_id
1 'polypeptide(L)' 'MTLEWSHVDFERECLRLPDAKTGFKVVHLGAAALELLSSLPRIQGNTYCFPGAVDGQSLVGLPRIWRKIRERAGLSDVR' A
#
# COMPACT_ATOMS: atom_id res chain seq x y z
N MET A 1 -2.98 7.40 1.36
CA MET A 1 -3.35 6.17 0.62
C MET A 1 -4.40 5.46 1.46
N THR A 2 -5.51 4.98 0.91
CA THR A 2 -6.61 4.39 1.70
C THR A 2 -6.64 2.85 1.65
N LEU A 3 -5.47 2.21 1.51
CA LEU A 3 -5.39 0.74 1.44
C LEU A 3 -5.54 0.12 2.83
N GLU A 4 -6.58 -0.70 3.01
CA GLU A 4 -6.88 -1.43 4.24
C GLU A 4 -6.58 -2.92 4.12
N TRP A 5 -6.37 -3.59 5.25
CA TRP A 5 -6.15 -5.03 5.30
C TRP A 5 -7.34 -5.83 4.75
N SER A 6 -8.55 -5.30 4.88
CA SER A 6 -9.78 -5.86 4.31
C SER A 6 -9.77 -5.93 2.77
N HIS A 7 -8.93 -5.13 2.12
CA HIS A 7 -8.77 -5.14 0.66
C HIS A 7 -7.75 -6.17 0.19
N VAL A 8 -6.95 -6.79 1.07
CA VAL A 8 -5.90 -7.74 0.68
C VAL A 8 -6.45 -9.16 0.71
N ASP A 9 -6.55 -9.80 -0.45
CA ASP A 9 -6.93 -11.20 -0.59
C ASP A 9 -5.65 -12.01 -0.85
N PHE A 10 -5.08 -12.58 0.23
CA PHE A 10 -3.86 -13.40 0.16
C PHE A 10 -4.09 -14.74 -0.53
N GLU A 11 -5.31 -15.29 -0.48
CA GLU A 11 -5.64 -16.56 -1.14
C GLU A 11 -5.70 -16.38 -2.66
N ARG A 12 -6.23 -15.25 -3.12
CA ARG A 12 -6.32 -14.90 -4.54
C ARG A 12 -5.20 -14.00 -5.04
N GLU A 13 -4.18 -13.76 -4.21
CA GLU A 13 -2.99 -12.99 -4.55
C GLU A 13 -3.33 -11.61 -5.17
N CYS A 14 -4.35 -10.92 -4.62
CA CYS A 14 -4.82 -9.67 -5.21
C CYS A 14 -5.35 -8.66 -4.20
N LEU A 15 -5.39 -7.39 -4.62
CA LEU A 15 -6.09 -6.32 -3.94
C LEU A 15 -7.49 -6.15 -4.53
N ARG A 16 -8.49 -6.14 -3.65
CA ARG A 16 -9.91 -5.93 -3.93
C ARG A 16 -10.27 -4.52 -3.50
N LEU A 17 -10.10 -3.55 -4.40
CA LEU A 17 -10.27 -2.14 -4.11
C LEU A 17 -11.75 -1.73 -4.34
N PRO A 18 -12.47 -1.30 -3.30
CA PRO A 18 -13.87 -0.91 -3.42
C PRO A 18 -14.05 0.47 -4.08
N ASP A 19 -13.01 1.30 -4.08
CA ASP A 19 -13.07 2.67 -4.56
C ASP A 19 -12.36 2.85 -5.91
N ALA A 20 -13.14 3.10 -6.94
CA ALA A 20 -12.93 4.24 -7.81
C ALA A 20 -14.24 4.52 -8.54
N LYS A 21 -14.45 5.77 -8.98
CA LYS A 21 -15.54 6.28 -9.82
C LYS A 21 -16.01 5.42 -11.01
N THR A 22 -15.39 4.28 -11.29
CA THR A 22 -15.65 3.32 -12.37
C THR A 22 -15.95 1.90 -11.90
N GLY A 23 -16.07 1.66 -10.59
CA GLY A 23 -16.46 0.36 -10.03
C GLY A 23 -15.31 -0.41 -9.35
N PHE A 24 -15.63 -1.63 -8.93
CA PHE A 24 -14.74 -2.53 -8.21
C PHE A 24 -13.49 -2.89 -9.04
N LYS A 25 -12.30 -2.68 -8.47
CA LYS A 25 -11.03 -2.96 -9.15
C LYS A 25 -10.27 -4.07 -8.44
N VAL A 26 -9.86 -5.08 -9.22
CA VAL A 26 -8.93 -6.13 -8.78
C VAL A 26 -7.53 -5.82 -9.30
N VAL A 27 -6.53 -5.87 -8.42
CA VAL A 27 -5.11 -5.70 -8.79
C VAL A 27 -4.35 -6.93 -8.31
N HIS A 28 -3.85 -7.75 -9.23
CA HIS A 28 -3.00 -8.87 -8.87
C HIS A 28 -1.65 -8.40 -8.31
N LEU A 29 -1.18 -9.08 -7.28
CA LEU A 29 0.08 -8.81 -6.61
C LEU A 29 1.10 -9.88 -6.99
N GLY A 30 2.33 -9.46 -7.24
CA GLY A 30 3.45 -10.40 -7.37
C GLY A 30 3.87 -10.95 -6.00
N ALA A 31 4.54 -12.11 -6.01
CA ALA A 31 5.02 -12.79 -4.81
C ALA A 31 5.78 -11.87 -3.83
N ALA A 32 6.71 -11.05 -4.33
CA ALA A 32 7.47 -10.12 -3.49
C ALA A 32 6.59 -9.10 -2.76
N ALA A 33 5.48 -8.66 -3.35
CA ALA A 33 4.55 -7.76 -2.70
C ALA A 33 3.73 -8.47 -1.62
N LEU A 34 3.34 -9.72 -1.85
CA LEU A 34 2.62 -10.56 -0.88
C LEU A 34 3.50 -10.91 0.32
N GLU A 35 4.76 -11.26 0.08
CA GLU A 35 5.74 -11.51 1.13
C GLU A 35 5.93 -10.27 2.01
N LEU A 36 6.11 -9.10 1.37
CA LEU A 36 6.23 -7.84 2.10
C LEU A 36 4.96 -7.58 2.95
N LEU A 37 3.77 -7.68 2.35
CA LEU A 37 2.51 -7.48 3.07
C LEU A 37 2.32 -8.48 4.22
N SER A 38 2.76 -9.73 4.05
CA SER A 38 2.68 -10.75 5.10
C SER A 38 3.64 -10.48 6.26
N SER A 39 4.78 -9.84 5.98
CA SER A 39 5.78 -9.49 7.00
C SER A 39 5.44 -8.23 7.80
N LEU A 40 4.52 -7.40 7.31
CA LEU A 40 4.17 -6.14 7.96
C LEU A 40 3.35 -6.39 9.25
N PRO A 41 3.68 -5.72 10.36
CA PRO A 41 2.93 -5.85 11.60
C PRO A 41 1.54 -5.21 11.46
N ARG A 42 0.52 -5.90 11.97
CA ARG A 42 -0.84 -5.36 12.07
C ARG A 42 -0.95 -4.58 13.38
N ILE A 43 -1.17 -3.27 13.28
CA ILE A 43 -1.34 -2.40 14.44
C ILE A 43 -2.81 -2.47 14.90
N GLN A 44 -3.02 -2.88 16.15
CA GLN A 44 -4.35 -2.91 16.75
C GLN A 44 -4.97 -1.50 16.74
N GLY A 45 -6.21 -1.38 16.25
CA GLY A 45 -6.89 -0.09 16.12
C GLY A 45 -6.58 0.70 14.84
N ASN A 46 -5.71 0.19 13.97
CA ASN A 46 -5.46 0.78 12.64
C ASN A 46 -5.82 -0.23 11.53
N THR A 47 -6.78 0.13 10.68
CA THR A 47 -7.25 -0.73 9.57
C THR A 47 -6.34 -0.68 8.35
N TYR A 48 -5.47 0.32 8.25
CA TYR A 48 -4.64 0.56 7.08
C TYR A 48 -3.42 -0.38 7.03
N CYS A 49 -3.08 -0.86 5.84
CA CYS A 49 -1.86 -1.66 5.63
C CYS A 49 -0.59 -0.84 5.87
N PHE A 50 -0.66 0.46 5.60
CA PHE A 50 0.45 1.41 5.77
C PHE A 50 0.03 2.49 6.77
N PRO A 51 0.33 2.31 8.06
CA PRO A 51 0.03 3.31 9.09
C PRO A 51 0.86 4.57 8.88
N GLY A 52 0.23 5.74 9.09
CA GLY A 52 0.91 7.03 9.11
C GLY A 52 1.58 7.29 10.45
N ALA A 53 2.22 8.46 10.56
CA ALA A 53 2.82 8.92 11.82
C ALA A 53 1.77 9.35 12.88
N VAL A 54 0.50 9.48 12.47
CA VAL A 54 -0.63 9.80 13.34
C VAL A 54 -1.43 8.53 13.54
N ASP A 55 -1.71 8.20 14.80
CA ASP A 55 -2.49 7.02 15.18
C ASP A 55 -3.85 6.99 14.48
N GLY A 56 -4.21 5.81 13.96
CA GLY A 56 -5.44 5.59 13.20
C GLY A 56 -5.46 6.21 11.80
N GLN A 57 -4.42 6.93 11.37
CA GLN A 57 -4.34 7.46 10.02
C GLN A 57 -3.47 6.59 9.11
N SER A 58 -3.72 6.71 7.82
CA SER A 58 -2.91 6.09 6.78
C SER A 58 -1.67 6.90 6.47
N LEU A 59 -0.70 6.26 5.81
CA LEU A 59 0.48 6.94 5.30
C LEU A 59 0.08 8.06 4.30
N VAL A 60 0.52 9.27 4.62
CA VAL A 60 0.41 10.47 3.78
C VAL A 60 1.78 10.88 3.26
N GLY A 61 1.81 11.55 2.11
CA GLY A 61 3.07 12.06 1.55
C GLY A 61 3.92 11.03 0.80
N LEU A 62 3.31 9.94 0.33
CA LEU A 62 3.99 8.95 -0.53
C LEU A 62 4.77 9.59 -1.70
N PRO A 63 4.26 10.61 -2.42
CA PRO A 63 5.03 11.25 -3.50
C PRO A 63 6.37 11.85 -3.03
N ARG A 64 6.40 12.41 -1.81
CA ARG A 64 7.62 12.97 -1.22
C ARG A 64 8.59 11.86 -0.82
N ILE A 65 8.09 10.76 -0.27
CA ILE A 65 8.90 9.57 0.09
C ILE A 65 9.50 8.96 -1.18
N TRP A 66 8.69 8.76 -2.21
CA TRP A 66 9.11 8.19 -3.48
C TRP A 66 10.21 9.02 -4.16
N ARG A 67 10.05 10.35 -4.19
CA ARG A 67 11.09 11.26 -4.69
C ARG A 67 12.42 11.08 -3.96
N LYS A 68 12.42 10.98 -2.63
CA LYS A 68 13.66 10.75 -1.84
C LYS A 68 14.31 9.39 -2.17
N ILE A 69 13.50 8.35 -2.38
CA ILE A 69 14.01 7.02 -2.75
C ILE A 69 14.67 7.10 -4.13
N ARG A 70 14.00 7.73 -5.11
CA ARG A 70 14.53 7.96 -6.46
C ARG A 70 15.85 8.73 -6.46
N GLU A 71 15.93 9.83 -5.71
CA GLU A 71 17.15 10.63 -5.56
C GLU A 71 18.31 9.79 -5.00
N ARG A 72 18.05 8.97 -3.97
CA ARG A 72 19.07 8.08 -3.37
C ARG A 72 19.48 6.93 -4.29
N ALA A 73 18.56 6.46 -5.13
CA ALA A 73 18.82 5.39 -6.10
C ALA A 73 19.44 5.91 -7.41
N GLY A 74 19.58 7.23 -7.59
CA GLY A 74 20.07 7.81 -8.85
C GLY A 74 19.09 7.72 -10.03
N LEU A 75 17.80 7.48 -9.77
CA LEU A 75 16.76 7.25 -10.78
C LEU A 75 15.83 8.46 -10.91
N SER A 76 16.27 9.50 -11.61
CA SER A 76 15.53 10.78 -11.68
C SER A 76 14.31 10.77 -12.62
N ASP A 77 14.23 9.82 -13.55
CA ASP A 77 13.28 9.77 -14.66
C ASP A 77 12.06 8.86 -14.43
N VAL A 78 12.12 7.93 -13.47
CA VAL A 78 11.02 6.99 -13.17
C VAL A 78 9.87 7.67 -12.42
N ARG A 79 8.61 7.27 -12.69
CA ARG A 79 7.39 7.83 -12.09
C ARG A 79 6.76 6.90 -11.07
#